data_AF-A0A2W4RUA7-F1
#
_entry.id   AF-A0A2W4RUA7-F1
#
_cell.length_a   1.000
_cell.length_b   1.000
_cell.length_c   1.000
_cell.angle_alpha   90.00
_cell.angle_beta   90.00
_cell.angle_gamma   90.00
#
_symmetry.space_group_name_H-M   'P 1'
#
loop_
_entity.id
_entity.type
_entity.pdbx_description
1 polymer ?
#
loop_
_entity_poly.entity_id
_entity_poly.type
_entity_poly.pdbx_seq_one_letter_code
_entity_poly.pdbx_strand_id
1 'polypeptide(L)'
;MRKIWTAGMRAVGFVLVALMLNLAPASAQELSDRAVRAFMNYAWALTPAKFTKPDGTSVLIDKKDRSKVEIPMDVAREVIKVGRLTAHAQICELPEDQVANYRSLMRREEAKGKWTEQQIIYINQLHLTTVMLLTGKIKLVEKTEGGKEVVIEEPDKEEAYTCTDEQRKKVKELIAAYIATEPKSEQSKAAQAPAPVKK
;
A
#
# COMPACT_ATOMS: atom_id res chain seq x y z
N MET A 1 35.32 39.75 -52.05
CA MET A 1 34.13 40.06 -52.85
C MET A 1 33.85 38.91 -53.83
N ARG A 2 32.85 38.09 -53.55
CA ARG A 2 32.16 37.19 -54.51
C ARG A 2 30.74 37.02 -54.00
N LYS A 3 29.77 37.47 -54.81
CA LYS A 3 28.32 37.37 -54.59
C LYS A 3 27.77 36.16 -55.37
N ILE A 4 26.46 35.93 -55.20
CA ILE A 4 25.55 34.94 -55.81
C ILE A 4 25.51 33.68 -54.92
N TRP A 5 24.38 33.17 -54.41
CA TRP A 5 23.10 32.76 -55.02
C TRP A 5 21.94 32.96 -53.99
N THR A 6 20.83 33.66 -54.29
CA THR A 6 19.49 33.13 -54.69
C THR A 6 19.07 31.86 -53.91
N ALA A 7 17.87 31.68 -53.34
CA ALA A 7 16.57 32.33 -53.47
C ALA A 7 15.73 32.00 -52.21
N GLY A 8 14.72 32.82 -51.94
CA GLY A 8 13.78 32.60 -50.85
C GLY A 8 12.85 31.42 -51.08
N MET A 9 12.43 30.78 -49.98
CA MET A 9 11.22 29.97 -49.96
C MET A 9 10.56 30.14 -48.58
N ARG A 10 9.59 31.05 -48.52
CA ARG A 10 8.56 31.06 -47.48
C ARG A 10 7.49 30.06 -47.89
N ALA A 11 7.41 28.95 -47.17
CA ALA A 11 6.22 28.11 -47.11
C ALA A 11 6.18 27.44 -45.73
N VAL A 12 5.74 28.21 -44.72
CA VAL A 12 5.28 27.65 -43.45
C VAL A 12 3.91 27.05 -43.73
N GLY A 13 3.92 25.79 -44.16
CA GLY A 13 2.72 24.97 -44.33
C GLY A 13 2.40 24.28 -43.01
N PHE A 14 1.23 24.62 -42.46
CA PHE A 14 0.61 24.02 -41.28
C PHE A 14 0.62 22.48 -41.34
N VAL A 15 1.34 21.83 -40.42
CA VAL A 15 1.02 20.47 -39.98
C VAL A 15 0.34 20.60 -38.63
N LEU A 16 -1.00 20.60 -38.67
CA LEU A 16 -1.86 20.32 -37.53
C LEU A 16 -1.52 18.90 -37.03
N VAL A 17 -0.57 18.81 -36.10
CA VAL A 17 -0.45 17.61 -35.26
C VAL A 17 -1.59 17.70 -34.25
N ALA A 18 -2.71 17.09 -34.62
CA ALA A 18 -3.75 16.73 -33.67
C ALA A 18 -3.12 15.81 -32.62
N LEU A 19 -2.71 16.39 -31.49
CA LEU A 19 -2.49 15.64 -30.27
C LEU A 19 -3.84 15.03 -29.90
N MET A 20 -4.08 13.80 -30.35
CA MET A 20 -4.99 12.91 -29.66
C MET A 20 -4.38 12.69 -28.27
N LEU A 21 -4.85 13.50 -27.31
CA LEU A 21 -4.76 13.18 -25.90
C LEU A 21 -5.49 11.84 -25.74
N ASN A 22 -4.73 10.75 -25.78
CA ASN A 22 -5.14 9.49 -25.22
C ASN A 22 -5.39 9.72 -23.73
N LEU A 23 -6.64 10.09 -23.40
CA LEU A 23 -7.23 9.86 -22.10
C LEU A 23 -7.39 8.35 -21.94
N ALA A 24 -6.25 7.65 -21.80
CA ALA A 24 -6.27 6.34 -21.19
C ALA A 24 -6.86 6.54 -19.79
N PRO A 25 -7.87 5.75 -19.39
CA PRO A 25 -8.39 5.86 -18.05
C PRO A 25 -7.23 5.64 -17.09
N ALA A 26 -7.15 6.48 -16.05
CA ALA A 26 -6.24 6.30 -14.93
C ALA A 26 -6.67 5.07 -14.10
N SER A 27 -6.77 3.89 -14.73
CA SER A 27 -6.78 2.62 -14.04
C SER A 27 -5.43 2.55 -13.33
N ALA A 28 -5.48 2.75 -12.01
CA ALA A 28 -4.40 2.60 -11.05
C ALA A 28 -3.21 1.82 -11.63
N GLN A 29 -2.08 2.50 -11.87
CA GLN A 29 -0.84 1.85 -12.31
C GLN A 29 -0.58 0.69 -11.35
N GLU A 30 -0.84 -0.53 -11.81
CA GLU A 30 -0.62 -1.70 -10.98
C GLU A 30 0.86 -1.77 -10.66
N LEU A 31 1.19 -2.06 -9.40
CA LEU A 31 2.56 -2.27 -8.99
C LEU A 31 3.23 -3.30 -9.93
N SER A 32 4.49 -3.12 -10.30
CA SER A 32 5.18 -4.20 -11.02
C SER A 32 5.40 -5.39 -10.08
N ASP A 33 5.45 -6.61 -10.61
CA ASP A 33 5.75 -7.81 -9.82
C ASP A 33 7.08 -7.68 -9.08
N ARG A 34 8.07 -7.04 -9.73
CA ARG A 34 9.36 -6.74 -9.13
C ARG A 34 9.21 -5.86 -7.88
N ALA A 35 8.37 -4.83 -7.95
CA ALA A 35 8.13 -3.95 -6.81
C ALA A 35 7.43 -4.72 -5.67
N VAL A 36 6.39 -5.50 -5.98
CA VAL A 36 5.70 -6.32 -4.95
C VAL A 36 6.66 -7.29 -4.27
N ARG A 37 7.48 -8.03 -5.04
CA ARG A 37 8.50 -8.93 -4.48
C ARG A 37 9.50 -8.20 -3.59
N ALA A 38 9.89 -6.97 -3.95
CA ALA A 38 10.79 -6.18 -3.11
C ALA A 38 10.16 -5.88 -1.74
N PHE A 39 8.91 -5.39 -1.69
CA PHE A 39 8.19 -5.17 -0.43
C PHE A 39 8.05 -6.47 0.37
N MET A 40 7.70 -7.59 -0.27
CA MET A 40 7.62 -8.91 0.38
C MET A 40 8.96 -9.35 0.97
N ASN A 41 10.08 -9.10 0.29
CA ASN A 41 11.43 -9.39 0.79
C ASN A 41 11.76 -8.55 2.03
N TYR A 42 11.45 -7.26 2.02
CA TYR A 42 11.65 -6.40 3.20
C TYR A 42 10.77 -6.82 4.36
N ALA A 43 9.50 -7.12 4.11
CA ALA A 43 8.57 -7.62 5.12
C ALA A 43 9.07 -8.94 5.72
N TRP A 44 9.57 -9.86 4.89
CA TRP A 44 10.15 -11.11 5.35
C TRP A 44 11.37 -10.89 6.25
N ALA A 45 12.28 -9.99 5.88
CA ALA A 45 13.45 -9.67 6.69
C ALA A 45 13.06 -9.11 8.08
N LEU A 46 12.00 -8.29 8.13
CA LEU A 46 11.50 -7.67 9.35
C LEU A 46 10.54 -8.54 10.18
N THR A 47 10.02 -9.63 9.61
CA THR A 47 9.14 -10.54 10.33
C THR A 47 9.94 -11.29 11.42
N PRO A 48 9.59 -11.15 12.71
CA PRO A 48 10.32 -11.81 13.80
C PRO A 48 10.11 -13.33 13.78
N ALA A 49 10.99 -14.10 14.43
CA ALA A 49 10.82 -15.55 14.56
C ALA A 49 9.71 -15.95 15.56
N LYS A 50 9.34 -15.03 16.45
CA LYS A 50 8.28 -15.21 17.45
C LYS A 50 7.47 -13.92 17.54
N PHE A 51 6.16 -14.05 17.53
CA PHE A 51 5.23 -12.94 17.71
C PHE A 51 4.36 -13.22 18.93
N THR A 52 4.28 -12.26 19.85
CA THR A 52 3.41 -12.35 21.04
C THR A 52 2.20 -11.47 20.82
N LYS A 53 1.01 -12.08 20.84
CA LYS A 53 -0.27 -11.36 20.74
C LYS A 53 -0.56 -10.60 22.05
N PRO A 54 -1.46 -9.61 22.03
CA PRO A 54 -1.87 -8.89 23.24
C PRO A 54 -2.49 -9.77 24.33
N ASP A 55 -3.04 -10.93 23.96
CA ASP A 55 -3.57 -11.93 24.89
C ASP A 55 -2.49 -12.78 25.59
N GLY A 56 -1.21 -12.53 25.29
CA GLY A 56 -0.06 -13.25 25.84
C GLY A 56 0.29 -14.53 25.08
N THR A 57 -0.52 -14.98 24.13
CA THR A 57 -0.20 -16.15 23.30
C THR A 57 0.93 -15.84 22.33
N SER A 58 1.78 -16.83 22.07
CA SER A 58 2.93 -16.67 21.18
C SER A 58 2.81 -17.56 19.95
N VAL A 59 3.05 -16.99 18.78
CA VAL A 59 3.12 -17.72 17.50
C VAL A 59 4.57 -17.79 17.07
N LEU A 60 5.06 -19.00 16.78
CA LEU A 60 6.37 -19.20 16.18
C LEU A 60 6.26 -19.13 14.67
N ILE A 61 7.13 -18.35 14.05
CA ILE A 61 7.19 -18.16 12.61
C ILE A 61 8.31 -19.03 12.05
N ASP A 62 7.99 -19.89 11.10
CA ASP A 62 8.96 -20.77 10.44
C ASP A 62 9.84 -19.95 9.49
N LYS A 63 10.91 -19.36 10.04
CA LYS A 63 11.91 -18.60 9.27
C LYS A 63 12.76 -19.47 8.32
N LYS A 64 12.65 -20.80 8.40
CA LYS A 64 13.38 -21.73 7.52
C LYS A 64 12.57 -22.04 6.26
N ASP A 65 11.25 -21.96 6.33
CA ASP A 65 10.35 -22.23 5.22
C ASP A 65 9.43 -21.03 4.93
N ARG A 66 9.97 -20.11 4.14
CA ARG A 66 9.28 -18.89 3.71
C ARG A 66 7.96 -19.19 2.98
N SER A 67 7.86 -20.31 2.28
CA SER A 67 6.69 -20.66 1.46
C SER A 67 5.42 -20.91 2.29
N LYS A 68 5.58 -21.29 3.57
CA LYS A 68 4.47 -21.49 4.52
C LYS A 68 3.92 -20.20 5.12
N VAL A 69 4.69 -19.12 5.05
CA VAL A 69 4.41 -17.85 5.71
C VAL A 69 3.99 -16.79 4.69
N GLU A 70 4.57 -16.82 3.49
CA GLU A 70 4.22 -15.88 2.45
C GLU A 70 2.80 -16.06 1.94
N ILE A 71 2.27 -14.95 1.45
CA ILE A 71 0.98 -14.86 0.80
C ILE A 71 1.16 -14.78 -0.72
N PRO A 72 0.14 -15.18 -1.51
CA PRO A 72 0.13 -15.00 -2.96
C PRO A 72 0.36 -13.55 -3.40
N MET A 73 0.95 -13.37 -4.58
CA MET A 73 1.36 -12.07 -5.14
C MET A 73 0.20 -11.09 -5.31
N ASP A 74 -0.99 -11.56 -5.66
CA ASP A 74 -2.21 -10.77 -5.79
C ASP A 74 -2.64 -10.19 -4.45
N VAL A 75 -2.60 -11.00 -3.39
CA VAL A 75 -2.91 -10.56 -2.02
C VAL A 75 -1.83 -9.60 -1.53
N ALA A 76 -0.55 -9.89 -1.77
CA ALA A 76 0.54 -8.98 -1.42
C ALA A 76 0.40 -7.62 -2.10
N ARG A 77 0.03 -7.60 -3.40
CA ARG A 77 -0.22 -6.36 -4.14
C ARG A 77 -1.32 -5.53 -3.49
N GLU A 78 -2.39 -6.17 -3.05
CA GLU A 78 -3.47 -5.51 -2.36
C GLU A 78 -3.02 -4.95 -1.00
N VAL A 79 -2.36 -5.76 -0.17
CA VAL A 79 -1.81 -5.33 1.13
C VAL A 79 -0.91 -4.11 0.97
N ILE A 80 -0.06 -4.07 -0.06
CA ILE A 80 0.82 -2.93 -0.34
C ILE A 80 0.01 -1.70 -0.82
N LYS A 81 -1.01 -1.88 -1.65
CA LYS A 81 -1.92 -0.78 -2.06
C LYS A 81 -2.59 -0.14 -0.83
N VAL A 82 -3.06 -0.96 0.11
CA VAL A 82 -3.65 -0.48 1.37
C VAL A 82 -2.61 0.18 2.25
N GLY A 83 -1.42 -0.42 2.39
CA GLY A 83 -0.31 0.16 3.14
C GLY A 83 0.11 1.54 2.63
N ARG A 84 0.08 1.75 1.30
CA ARG A 84 0.29 3.08 0.69
C ARG A 84 -0.77 4.09 1.11
N LEU A 85 -2.06 3.72 1.09
CA LEU A 85 -3.13 4.60 1.57
C LEU A 85 -2.98 4.92 3.06
N THR A 86 -2.61 3.94 3.89
CA THR A 86 -2.29 4.16 5.30
C THR A 86 -1.09 5.09 5.49
N ALA A 87 -0.03 4.95 4.69
CA ALA A 87 1.12 5.84 4.73
C ALA A 87 0.73 7.29 4.40
N HIS A 88 -0.08 7.49 3.36
CA HIS A 88 -0.60 8.81 3.02
C HIS A 88 -1.50 9.38 4.12
N ALA A 89 -2.36 8.57 4.75
CA ALA A 89 -3.14 9.01 5.90
C ALA A 89 -2.24 9.45 7.07
N GLN A 90 -1.15 8.73 7.34
CA GLN A 90 -0.19 9.11 8.38
C GLN A 90 0.53 10.43 8.05
N ILE A 91 0.98 10.61 6.80
CA ILE A 91 1.61 11.86 6.33
C ILE A 91 0.63 13.03 6.41
N CYS A 92 -0.65 12.80 6.07
CA CYS A 92 -1.69 13.83 6.11
C CYS A 92 -2.33 14.04 7.48
N GLU A 93 -1.80 13.45 8.55
CA GLU A 93 -2.31 13.55 9.93
C GLU A 93 -3.79 13.12 10.07
N LEU A 94 -4.15 12.01 9.43
CA LEU A 94 -5.49 11.41 9.45
C LEU A 94 -5.48 10.10 10.25
N PRO A 95 -5.35 10.12 11.59
CA PRO A 95 -5.16 8.91 12.39
C PRO A 95 -6.37 7.98 12.40
N GLU A 96 -7.59 8.52 12.35
CA GLU A 96 -8.81 7.70 12.29
C GLU A 96 -8.90 6.94 10.97
N ASP A 97 -8.64 7.61 9.85
CA ASP A 97 -8.62 7.00 8.52
C ASP A 97 -7.49 5.96 8.40
N GLN A 98 -6.32 6.25 8.99
CA GLN A 98 -5.20 5.30 9.08
C GLN A 98 -5.62 3.98 9.73
N VAL A 99 -6.27 4.08 10.91
CA VAL A 99 -6.74 2.94 11.68
C VAL A 99 -7.89 2.21 10.97
N ALA A 100 -8.84 2.95 10.40
CA ALA A 100 -9.98 2.39 9.69
C ALA A 100 -9.52 1.58 8.46
N ASN A 101 -8.60 2.12 7.67
CA ASN A 101 -8.05 1.47 6.49
C ASN A 101 -7.30 0.16 6.83
N TYR A 102 -6.46 0.19 7.88
CA TYR A 102 -5.75 -1.01 8.34
C TYR A 102 -6.72 -2.08 8.87
N ARG A 103 -7.66 -1.70 9.75
CA ARG A 103 -8.63 -2.64 10.32
C ARG A 103 -9.53 -3.26 9.25
N SER A 104 -9.88 -2.48 8.23
CA SER A 104 -10.62 -2.95 7.06
C SER A 104 -9.92 -4.10 6.35
N LEU A 105 -8.64 -3.93 6.03
CA LEU A 105 -7.80 -4.98 5.45
C LEU A 105 -7.77 -6.23 6.34
N MET A 106 -7.42 -6.06 7.62
CA MET A 106 -7.26 -7.21 8.51
C MET A 106 -8.57 -8.00 8.68
N ARG A 107 -9.69 -7.31 8.92
CA ARG A 107 -11.01 -7.97 9.01
C ARG A 107 -11.33 -8.77 7.76
N ARG A 108 -11.07 -8.21 6.58
CA ARG A 108 -11.38 -8.88 5.32
C ARG A 108 -10.49 -10.10 5.09
N GLU A 109 -9.20 -10.01 5.39
CA GLU A 109 -8.30 -11.15 5.25
C GLU A 109 -8.64 -12.25 6.26
N GLU A 110 -8.94 -11.90 7.51
CA GLU A 110 -9.40 -12.84 8.54
C GLU A 110 -10.73 -13.51 8.15
N ALA A 111 -11.70 -12.75 7.63
CA ALA A 111 -13.00 -13.27 7.20
C ALA A 111 -12.92 -14.27 6.05
N LYS A 112 -11.80 -14.30 5.29
CA LYS A 112 -11.58 -15.34 4.26
C LYS A 112 -11.35 -16.73 4.86
N GLY A 113 -10.98 -16.83 6.15
CA GLY A 113 -10.83 -18.10 6.88
C GLY A 113 -9.80 -19.09 6.32
N LYS A 114 -8.96 -18.67 5.36
CA LYS A 114 -8.02 -19.54 4.64
C LYS A 114 -6.55 -19.33 5.02
N TRP A 115 -6.27 -18.34 5.86
CA TRP A 115 -4.91 -17.97 6.25
C TRP A 115 -4.51 -18.67 7.55
N THR A 116 -3.28 -19.16 7.60
CA THR A 116 -2.67 -19.59 8.86
C THR A 116 -2.37 -18.37 9.74
N GLU A 117 -2.18 -18.58 11.04
CA GLU A 117 -1.80 -17.47 11.95
C GLU A 117 -0.49 -16.80 11.51
N GLN A 118 0.49 -17.57 11.02
CA GLN A 118 1.75 -17.02 10.51
C GLN A 118 1.52 -16.13 9.28
N GLN A 119 0.59 -16.50 8.40
CA GLN A 119 0.22 -15.69 7.24
C GLN A 119 -0.52 -14.42 7.62
N ILE A 120 -1.40 -14.45 8.63
CA ILE A 120 -2.05 -13.25 9.18
C ILE A 120 -1.00 -12.29 9.76
N ILE A 121 -0.04 -12.81 10.51
CA ILE A 121 1.08 -12.00 11.03
C ILE A 121 1.92 -11.43 9.90
N TYR A 122 2.18 -12.22 8.85
CA TYR A 122 2.92 -11.76 7.67
C TYR A 122 2.17 -10.66 6.89
N ILE A 123 0.84 -10.77 6.75
CA ILE A 123 -0.01 -9.72 6.15
C ILE A 123 0.13 -8.41 6.92
N ASN A 124 0.01 -8.46 8.26
CA ASN A 124 0.21 -7.30 9.13
C ASN A 124 1.63 -6.73 8.97
N GLN A 125 2.65 -7.59 8.96
CA GLN A 125 4.04 -7.15 8.80
C GLN A 125 4.29 -6.51 7.44
N LEU A 126 3.73 -7.05 6.35
CA LEU A 126 3.85 -6.47 5.02
C LEU A 126 3.19 -5.10 4.93
N HIS A 127 2.02 -4.93 5.54
CA HIS A 127 1.36 -3.63 5.66
C HIS A 127 2.23 -2.64 6.44
N LEU A 128 2.69 -3.01 7.64
CA LEU A 128 3.52 -2.17 8.50
C LEU A 128 4.82 -1.76 7.80
N THR A 129 5.53 -2.72 7.20
CA THR A 129 6.76 -2.45 6.43
C THR A 129 6.50 -1.49 5.27
N THR A 130 5.37 -1.63 4.57
CA THR A 130 4.99 -0.69 3.51
C THR A 130 4.80 0.72 4.06
N VAL A 131 4.11 0.87 5.19
CA VAL A 131 3.91 2.17 5.84
C VAL A 131 5.25 2.78 6.25
N MET A 132 6.08 2.02 6.97
CA MET A 132 7.36 2.51 7.47
C MET A 132 8.32 2.95 6.37
N LEU A 133 8.41 2.20 5.27
CA LEU A 133 9.24 2.55 4.11
C LEU A 133 8.77 3.85 3.44
N LEU A 134 7.45 4.07 3.38
CA LEU A 134 6.89 5.23 2.67
C LEU A 134 6.82 6.49 3.53
N THR A 135 6.76 6.35 4.86
CA THR A 135 6.79 7.51 5.77
C THR A 135 8.21 7.84 6.23
N GLY A 136 9.25 7.27 5.60
CA GLY A 136 10.65 7.57 5.91
C GLY A 136 11.14 7.09 7.28
N LYS A 137 10.41 6.19 7.96
CA LYS A 137 10.78 5.65 9.28
C LYS A 137 11.84 4.53 9.20
N ILE A 138 12.31 4.21 7.99
CA ILE A 138 13.32 3.18 7.73
C ILE A 138 14.24 3.69 6.61
N LYS A 139 15.56 3.69 6.84
CA LYS A 139 16.58 3.81 5.78
C LYS A 139 17.16 2.42 5.49
N LEU A 140 17.15 2.05 4.22
CA LEU A 140 17.75 0.79 3.74
C LEU A 140 19.23 1.04 3.51
N VAL A 141 20.10 0.45 4.34
CA VAL A 141 21.55 0.56 4.17
C VAL A 141 22.05 -0.75 3.56
N GLU A 142 22.56 -0.69 2.33
CA GLU A 142 23.24 -1.83 1.72
C GLU A 142 24.64 -1.96 2.34
N LYS A 143 24.93 -3.12 2.96
CA LYS A 143 26.31 -3.48 3.31
C LYS A 143 27.04 -4.00 2.09
N THR A 144 28.29 -3.62 1.95
CA THR A 144 29.24 -4.00 0.88
C THR A 144 29.59 -5.50 0.85
N GLU A 145 28.96 -6.34 1.69
CA GLU A 145 29.19 -7.79 1.78
C GLU A 145 27.88 -8.62 1.70
N GLY A 146 26.95 -8.23 0.82
CA GLY A 146 25.90 -9.13 0.32
C GLY A 146 24.67 -9.37 1.22
N GLY A 147 24.55 -8.66 2.34
CA GLY A 147 23.35 -8.65 3.19
C GLY A 147 22.72 -7.26 3.30
N LYS A 148 21.40 -7.15 3.14
CA LYS A 148 20.66 -5.90 3.39
C LYS A 148 20.34 -5.78 4.87
N GLU A 149 20.88 -4.77 5.54
CA GLU A 149 20.51 -4.42 6.91
C GLU A 149 19.49 -3.29 6.89
N VAL A 150 18.41 -3.43 7.66
CA VAL A 150 17.34 -2.45 7.72
C VAL A 150 17.57 -1.61 8.97
N VAL A 151 17.98 -0.35 8.79
CA VAL A 151 18.17 0.59 9.89
C VAL A 151 16.89 1.41 10.06
N ILE A 152 16.32 1.37 11.25
CA ILE A 152 15.16 2.18 11.62
C ILE A 152 15.70 3.50 12.17
N GLU A 153 15.53 4.59 11.41
CA GLU A 153 15.85 5.95 11.86
C GLU A 153 14.53 6.72 11.99
N GLU A 154 14.41 7.52 13.06
CA GLU A 154 13.34 8.50 13.16
C GLU A 154 13.62 9.61 12.14
N PRO A 155 12.65 10.04 11.32
CA PRO A 155 12.87 11.10 10.35
C PRO A 155 13.25 12.39 11.07
N ASP A 156 14.28 13.07 10.58
CA ASP A 156 14.62 14.42 11.01
C ASP A 156 13.38 15.32 10.87
N LYS A 157 13.03 16.04 11.94
CA LYS A 157 11.79 16.84 12.06
C LYS A 157 11.66 17.99 11.06
N GLU A 158 12.64 18.19 10.18
CA GLU A 158 12.80 19.42 9.41
C GLU A 158 12.04 19.45 8.07
N GLU A 159 11.48 18.32 7.61
CA GLU A 159 10.56 18.27 6.46
C GLU A 159 9.29 17.49 6.79
N ALA A 160 8.49 17.97 7.74
CA ALA A 160 7.14 17.47 7.92
C ALA A 160 6.34 17.76 6.64
N TYR A 161 6.20 16.76 5.76
CA TYR A 161 5.29 16.81 4.62
C TYR A 161 3.87 17.04 5.16
N THR A 162 3.39 18.27 5.07
CA THR A 162 2.01 18.62 5.42
C THR A 162 1.16 18.55 4.16
N CYS A 163 0.03 17.85 4.24
CA CYS A 163 -0.89 17.76 3.12
C CYS A 163 -1.74 19.04 3.00
N THR A 164 -2.14 19.39 1.77
CA THR A 164 -3.22 20.37 1.53
C THR A 164 -4.59 19.79 1.91
N ASP A 165 -5.62 20.62 1.99
CA ASP A 165 -6.99 20.15 2.25
C ASP A 165 -7.51 19.25 1.13
N GLU A 166 -7.17 19.55 -0.13
CA GLU A 166 -7.52 18.73 -1.29
C GLU A 166 -6.85 17.35 -1.21
N GLN A 167 -5.58 17.30 -0.79
CA GLN A 167 -4.86 16.06 -0.58
C GLN A 167 -5.48 15.23 0.56
N ARG A 168 -5.78 15.86 1.71
CA ARG A 168 -6.49 15.22 2.83
C ARG A 168 -7.81 14.63 2.36
N LYS A 169 -8.63 15.42 1.67
CA LYS A 169 -9.92 14.99 1.13
C LYS A 169 -9.75 13.81 0.19
N LYS A 170 -8.76 13.85 -0.70
CA LYS A 170 -8.51 12.76 -1.64
C LYS A 170 -8.12 11.46 -0.94
N VAL A 171 -7.26 11.53 0.09
CA VAL A 171 -6.89 10.35 0.89
C VAL A 171 -8.11 9.75 1.58
N LYS A 172 -8.96 10.58 2.20
CA LYS A 172 -10.23 10.14 2.82
C LYS A 172 -11.15 9.45 1.81
N GLU A 173 -11.33 10.03 0.62
CA GLU A 173 -12.15 9.45 -0.44
C GLU A 173 -11.63 8.07 -0.89
N LEU A 174 -10.32 7.93 -1.07
CA LEU A 174 -9.71 6.67 -1.49
C LEU A 174 -9.83 5.59 -0.40
N ILE A 175 -9.64 5.96 0.87
CA ILE A 175 -9.83 5.05 2.02
C ILE A 175 -11.29 4.65 2.15
N ALA A 176 -12.22 5.59 2.07
CA ALA A 176 -13.65 5.32 2.12
C ALA A 176 -14.09 4.40 0.97
N ALA A 177 -13.58 4.64 -0.25
CA ALA A 177 -13.83 3.78 -1.40
C ALA A 177 -13.31 2.36 -1.19
N TYR A 178 -12.10 2.20 -0.63
CA TYR A 178 -11.55 0.89 -0.29
C TYR A 178 -12.39 0.19 0.78
N ILE A 179 -12.73 0.86 1.88
CA ILE A 179 -13.57 0.31 2.96
C ILE A 179 -14.95 -0.10 2.44
N ALA A 180 -15.53 0.64 1.49
CA ALA A 180 -16.81 0.30 0.86
C ALA A 180 -16.78 -1.02 0.07
N THR A 181 -15.59 -1.54 -0.26
CA THR A 181 -15.44 -2.88 -0.87
C THR A 181 -15.48 -4.03 0.14
N GLU A 182 -15.53 -3.74 1.45
CA GLU A 182 -15.67 -4.77 2.47
C GLU A 182 -16.93 -5.62 2.19
N PRO A 183 -16.81 -6.96 2.18
CA PRO A 183 -17.98 -7.82 2.18
C PRO A 183 -18.86 -7.45 3.37
N LYS A 184 -20.08 -6.98 3.12
CA LYS A 184 -21.05 -6.70 4.18
C LYS A 184 -21.36 -8.01 4.89
N SER A 185 -20.83 -8.18 6.10
CA SER A 185 -21.11 -9.33 6.95
C SER A 185 -22.61 -9.56 7.11
N GLU A 186 -23.07 -10.79 6.91
CA GLU A 186 -24.44 -11.23 7.21
C GLU A 186 -24.80 -11.10 8.70
N GLN A 187 -23.84 -10.79 9.58
CA GLN A 187 -24.11 -10.49 11.00
C GLN A 187 -24.94 -9.21 11.19
N SER A 188 -25.04 -8.35 10.17
CA SER A 188 -25.97 -7.21 10.17
C SER A 188 -27.45 -7.65 10.10
N LYS A 189 -27.76 -8.83 9.55
CA LYS A 189 -29.14 -9.35 9.51
C LYS A 189 -29.60 -9.97 10.83
N ALA A 190 -28.70 -10.53 11.63
CA ALA A 190 -29.05 -11.17 12.90
C ALA A 190 -29.39 -10.14 14.00
N ALA A 191 -28.87 -8.91 13.91
CA ALA A 191 -29.17 -7.82 14.85
C ALA A 191 -30.51 -7.10 14.57
N GLN A 192 -31.22 -7.43 13.48
CA GLN A 192 -32.51 -6.84 13.12
C GLN A 192 -33.69 -7.82 13.22
N ALA A 193 -33.46 -9.06 13.69
CA ALA A 193 -34.57 -9.95 14.00
C ALA A 193 -35.23 -9.49 15.32
N PRO A 194 -36.51 -9.09 15.32
CA PRO A 194 -37.20 -8.78 16.57
C PRO A 194 -37.23 -10.02 17.46
N ALA A 195 -36.93 -9.83 18.74
CA ALA A 195 -36.91 -10.89 19.74
C ALA A 195 -38.24 -11.66 19.75
N PRO A 196 -38.23 -13.00 19.86
CA PRO A 196 -39.46 -13.78 19.90
C PRO A 196 -40.27 -13.41 21.15
N VAL A 197 -41.49 -12.93 20.92
CA VAL A 197 -42.49 -12.70 21.97
C VAL A 197 -42.84 -14.05 22.58
N LYS A 198 -42.47 -14.27 23.84
CA LYS A 198 -42.91 -15.43 24.61
C LYS A 198 -44.40 -15.31 24.88
N LYS A 199 -45.16 -16.36 24.51
CA LYS A 199 -46.56 -16.56 24.93
C LYS A 199 -46.61 -17.13 26.34
#